data_AF-A0A7Y7CBN4-F1
#
_entry.id   AF-A0A7Y7CBN4-F1
#
_cell.length_a   1.000
_cell.length_b   1.000
_cell.length_c   1.000
_cell.angle_alpha   90.00
_cell.angle_beta   90.00
_cell.angle_gamma   90.00
#
_symmetry.space_group_name_H-M   'P 1'
#
loop_
_entity.id
_entity.type
_entity.pdbx_description
1 polymer ?
#
loop_
_entity_poly.entity_id
_entity_poly.type
_entity_poly.pdbx_seq_one_letter_code
_entity_poly.pdbx_strand_id
1 'polypeptide(L)'
;MAGMKYSFVFGVFAALLTVLAFQLRGLGWGLLWPALSFALVAVAYVGAGPAVFGKRGDGRMRPWALVVLLPYLLMTWATWHLARRLSRESVHDEVAPGIVIGRRLLAGELPVGTRTVVDLTSEFIEPEGIRSVEHYVCLPILDATAPSAERLASHIESWATLPTPLYIHCAQGHGRTGMVAAAVLMARGLAPDAKQALSRVQKARPGVRLSAAQGATLDALGARLLRTEHDTTRVYGA
;
A
#
# COMPACT_ATOMS: atom_id res chain seq x y z
N MET A 1 -15.95 2.65 -5.45
CA MET A 1 -15.86 3.51 -6.66
C MET A 1 -14.44 3.72 -7.20
N ALA A 2 -13.38 3.87 -6.39
CA ALA A 2 -12.02 4.08 -6.91
C ALA A 2 -11.51 2.95 -7.82
N GLY A 3 -11.76 1.68 -7.46
CA GLY A 3 -11.37 0.52 -8.29
C GLY A 3 -11.99 0.53 -9.70
N MET A 4 -13.25 0.99 -9.84
CA MET A 4 -13.90 1.10 -11.15
C MET A 4 -13.19 2.11 -12.07
N LYS A 5 -12.67 3.21 -11.52
CA LYS A 5 -11.93 4.21 -12.30
C LYS A 5 -10.64 3.62 -12.85
N TYR A 6 -9.85 2.95 -12.01
CA TYR A 6 -8.60 2.32 -12.44
C TYR A 6 -8.84 1.18 -13.43
N SER A 7 -9.83 0.32 -13.17
CA SER A 7 -10.22 -0.73 -14.12
C SER A 7 -10.62 -0.17 -15.47
N PHE A 8 -11.40 0.91 -15.50
CA PHE A 8 -11.82 1.53 -16.74
C PHE A 8 -10.62 2.08 -17.51
N VAL A 9 -9.75 2.85 -16.85
CA VAL A 9 -8.57 3.46 -17.47
C VAL A 9 -7.64 2.38 -18.06
N PHE A 10 -7.29 1.36 -17.27
CA PHE A 10 -6.40 0.30 -17.76
C PHE A 10 -7.07 -0.60 -18.80
N GLY A 11 -8.39 -0.82 -18.71
CA GLY A 11 -9.17 -1.52 -19.73
C GLY A 11 -9.18 -0.77 -21.07
N VAL A 12 -9.33 0.55 -21.06
CA VAL A 12 -9.26 1.39 -22.27
C VAL A 12 -7.85 1.33 -22.88
N PHE A 13 -6.78 1.47 -22.08
CA PHE A 13 -5.42 1.32 -22.59
C PHE A 13 -5.18 -0.06 -23.22
N ALA A 14 -5.64 -1.13 -22.57
CA ALA A 14 -5.54 -2.47 -23.11
C ALA A 14 -6.27 -2.62 -24.45
N ALA A 15 -7.49 -2.10 -24.55
CA ALA A 15 -8.28 -2.15 -25.78
C ALA A 15 -7.62 -1.34 -26.92
N LEU A 16 -7.17 -0.11 -26.66
CA LEU A 16 -6.52 0.75 -27.65
C LEU A 16 -5.22 0.12 -28.17
N LEU A 17 -4.38 -0.42 -27.28
CA LEU A 17 -3.14 -1.10 -27.66
C LEU A 17 -3.43 -2.36 -28.49
N THR A 18 -4.49 -3.09 -28.16
CA THR A 18 -4.92 -4.26 -28.93
C THR A 18 -5.36 -3.86 -30.34
N VAL A 19 -6.23 -2.86 -30.47
CA VAL A 19 -6.68 -2.35 -31.79
C VAL A 19 -5.48 -1.89 -32.62
N LEU A 20 -4.56 -1.13 -32.02
CA LEU A 20 -3.35 -0.66 -32.69
C LEU A 20 -2.43 -1.82 -33.13
N ALA A 21 -2.32 -2.88 -32.33
CA ALA A 21 -1.56 -4.08 -32.69
C ALA A 21 -2.09 -4.70 -33.99
N PHE A 22 -3.41 -4.86 -34.09
CA PHE A 22 -4.06 -5.43 -35.27
C PHE A 22 -3.99 -4.52 -36.50
N GLN A 23 -4.01 -3.20 -36.32
CA GLN A 23 -3.87 -2.23 -37.41
C GLN A 23 -2.44 -2.21 -37.98
N LEU A 24 -1.42 -2.16 -37.11
CA LEU A 24 -0.03 -2.06 -37.54
C LEU A 24 0.51 -3.39 -38.09
N ARG A 25 0.05 -4.54 -37.55
CA ARG A 25 0.53 -5.90 -37.89
C ARG A 25 2.06 -5.99 -37.76
N GLY A 26 2.67 -7.13 -38.12
CA GLY A 26 4.14 -7.28 -38.09
C GLY A 26 4.74 -6.95 -36.72
N LEU A 27 5.55 -5.89 -36.63
CA LEU A 27 6.10 -5.42 -35.35
C LEU A 27 5.04 -4.94 -34.35
N GLY A 28 3.85 -4.54 -34.83
CA GLY A 28 2.70 -4.15 -34.02
C GLY A 28 2.21 -5.23 -33.07
N TRP A 29 2.48 -6.52 -33.33
CA TRP A 29 2.15 -7.61 -32.40
C TRP A 29 2.84 -7.46 -31.04
N GLY A 30 3.95 -6.75 -30.98
CA GLY A 30 4.61 -6.41 -29.72
C GLY A 30 3.73 -5.61 -28.74
N LEU A 31 2.71 -4.89 -29.25
CA LEU A 31 1.76 -4.14 -28.42
C LEU A 31 0.77 -5.04 -27.65
N LEU A 32 0.65 -6.33 -27.99
CA LEU A 32 -0.19 -7.26 -27.25
C LEU A 32 0.36 -7.54 -25.84
N TRP A 33 1.67 -7.44 -25.64
CA TRP A 33 2.27 -7.60 -24.32
C TRP A 33 1.90 -6.49 -23.34
N PRO A 34 2.07 -5.18 -23.64
CA PRO A 34 1.54 -4.12 -22.80
C PRO A 34 0.00 -4.18 -22.71
N ALA A 35 -0.71 -4.54 -23.79
CA ALA A 35 -2.17 -4.71 -23.71
C ALA A 35 -2.58 -5.76 -22.66
N LEU A 36 -1.95 -6.93 -22.66
CA LEU A 36 -2.17 -7.98 -21.66
C LEU A 36 -1.81 -7.49 -20.25
N SER A 37 -0.67 -6.80 -20.10
CA SER A 37 -0.25 -6.22 -18.83
C SER A 37 -1.31 -5.29 -18.24
N PHE A 38 -1.85 -4.36 -19.04
CA PHE A 38 -2.90 -3.44 -18.58
C PHE A 38 -4.24 -4.15 -18.35
N ALA A 39 -4.59 -5.14 -19.17
CA ALA A 39 -5.81 -5.93 -18.98
C ALA A 39 -5.80 -6.68 -17.65
N LEU A 40 -4.68 -7.30 -17.27
CA LEU A 40 -4.55 -8.00 -15.99
C LEU A 40 -4.63 -7.04 -14.80
N VAL A 41 -4.06 -5.83 -14.92
CA VAL A 41 -4.22 -4.80 -13.89
C VAL A 41 -5.68 -4.35 -13.80
N ALA A 42 -6.40 -4.20 -14.92
CA ALA A 42 -7.83 -3.92 -14.89
C ALA A 42 -8.61 -5.02 -14.14
N VAL A 43 -8.30 -6.29 -14.43
CA VAL A 43 -8.87 -7.45 -13.73
C VAL A 43 -8.55 -7.44 -12.23
N ALA A 44 -7.35 -7.01 -11.83
CA ALA A 44 -6.99 -6.82 -10.42
C ALA A 44 -7.96 -5.86 -9.71
N TYR A 45 -8.32 -4.75 -10.37
CA TYR A 45 -9.19 -3.71 -9.79
C TYR A 45 -10.69 -4.04 -9.77
N VAL A 46 -11.16 -5.05 -10.50
CA VAL A 46 -12.58 -5.49 -10.47
C VAL A 46 -12.85 -6.68 -9.56
N GLY A 47 -11.81 -7.37 -9.06
CA GLY A 47 -12.03 -8.42 -8.07
C GLY A 47 -10.88 -9.41 -7.87
N ALA A 48 -9.98 -9.58 -8.83
CA ALA A 48 -8.85 -10.51 -8.66
C ALA A 48 -7.85 -10.04 -7.58
N GLY A 49 -7.86 -8.73 -7.28
CA GLY A 49 -7.12 -8.15 -6.17
C GLY A 49 -5.61 -8.10 -6.39
N PRO A 50 -4.85 -7.78 -5.31
CA PRO A 50 -3.41 -7.52 -5.40
C PRO A 50 -2.56 -8.76 -5.72
N ALA A 51 -3.12 -9.97 -5.59
CA ALA A 51 -2.43 -11.21 -5.90
C ALA A 51 -1.98 -11.30 -7.37
N VAL A 52 -2.64 -10.59 -8.29
CA VAL A 52 -2.26 -10.47 -9.71
C VAL A 52 -0.82 -10.00 -9.86
N PHE A 53 -0.34 -9.12 -8.98
CA PHE A 53 1.03 -8.60 -9.03
C PHE A 53 2.08 -9.64 -8.63
N GLY A 54 1.68 -10.77 -8.04
CA GLY A 54 2.60 -11.83 -7.64
C GLY A 54 3.63 -11.38 -6.59
N LYS A 55 3.36 -10.29 -5.86
CA LYS A 55 4.18 -9.83 -4.73
C LYS A 55 4.10 -10.85 -3.59
N ARG A 56 5.25 -11.21 -3.05
CA ARG A 56 5.44 -12.18 -1.97
C ARG A 56 5.63 -11.48 -0.64
N GLY A 57 5.41 -12.21 0.46
CA GLY A 57 5.61 -11.72 1.82
C GLY A 57 7.03 -11.29 2.14
N ASP A 58 8.03 -11.76 1.38
CA ASP A 58 9.44 -11.37 1.49
C ASP A 58 9.79 -10.11 0.69
N GLY A 59 8.81 -9.43 0.09
CA GLY A 59 9.02 -8.19 -0.64
C GLY A 59 9.48 -8.36 -2.08
N ARG A 60 9.66 -9.60 -2.55
CA ARG A 60 10.00 -9.92 -3.94
C ARG A 60 8.74 -10.15 -4.78
N MET A 61 8.90 -10.11 -6.10
CA MET A 61 7.84 -10.50 -7.04
C MET A 61 8.15 -11.86 -7.67
N ARG A 62 7.09 -12.58 -8.04
CA ARG A 62 7.23 -13.80 -8.84
C ARG A 62 7.79 -13.46 -10.23
N PRO A 63 8.78 -14.21 -10.76
CA PRO A 63 9.39 -13.89 -12.05
C PRO A 63 8.39 -13.84 -13.21
N TRP A 64 7.42 -14.75 -13.25
CA TRP A 64 6.37 -14.73 -14.28
C TRP A 64 5.52 -13.46 -14.22
N ALA A 65 5.19 -12.99 -13.00
CA ALA A 65 4.38 -11.79 -12.82
C ALA A 65 5.17 -10.56 -13.25
N LEU A 66 6.47 -10.51 -12.94
CA LEU A 66 7.37 -9.47 -13.39
C LEU A 66 7.42 -9.39 -14.92
N VAL A 67 7.57 -10.52 -15.63
CA VAL A 67 7.60 -10.53 -17.11
C VAL A 67 6.25 -10.11 -17.69
N VAL A 68 5.15 -10.71 -17.23
CA VAL A 68 3.83 -10.42 -17.80
C VAL A 68 3.40 -8.97 -17.54
N LEU A 69 3.69 -8.44 -16.35
CA LEU A 69 3.29 -7.10 -15.93
C LEU A 69 4.37 -6.04 -16.19
N LEU A 70 5.52 -6.39 -16.78
CA LEU A 70 6.66 -5.48 -16.93
C LEU A 70 6.27 -4.14 -17.56
N PRO A 71 5.43 -4.08 -18.61
CA PRO A 71 5.05 -2.80 -19.21
C PRO A 71 4.35 -1.86 -18.23
N TYR A 72 3.39 -2.37 -17.45
CA TYR A 72 2.72 -1.59 -16.39
C TYR A 72 3.68 -1.24 -15.25
N LEU A 73 4.54 -2.17 -14.85
CA LEU A 73 5.49 -1.96 -13.75
C LEU A 73 6.51 -0.88 -14.12
N LEU A 74 7.07 -0.90 -15.33
CA LEU A 74 7.99 0.14 -15.81
C LEU A 74 7.32 1.50 -15.82
N MET A 75 6.07 1.60 -16.30
CA MET A 75 5.31 2.84 -16.24
C MET A 75 5.16 3.31 -14.79
N THR A 76 4.72 2.43 -13.89
CA THR A 76 4.51 2.74 -12.47
C THR A 76 5.80 3.11 -11.73
N TRP A 77 6.91 2.45 -12.05
CA TRP A 77 8.21 2.75 -11.46
C TRP A 77 8.75 4.08 -11.98
N ALA A 78 8.59 4.36 -13.28
CA ALA A 78 8.99 5.63 -13.87
C ALA A 78 8.18 6.80 -13.28
N THR A 79 6.85 6.66 -13.17
CA THR A 79 6.00 7.69 -12.56
C THR A 79 6.35 7.92 -11.10
N TRP A 80 6.63 6.86 -10.34
CA TRP A 80 7.09 6.96 -8.96
C TRP A 80 8.45 7.66 -8.85
N HIS A 81 9.43 7.28 -9.67
CA HIS A 81 10.75 7.93 -9.68
C HIS A 81 10.66 9.41 -10.04
N LEU A 82 9.80 9.76 -11.01
CA LEU A 82 9.55 11.14 -11.39
C LEU A 82 8.87 11.91 -10.27
N ALA A 83 7.77 11.38 -9.71
CA ALA A 83 7.06 11.99 -8.60
C ALA A 83 7.98 12.21 -7.39
N ARG A 84 8.83 11.24 -7.07
CA ARG A 84 9.85 11.35 -6.02
C ARG A 84 10.85 12.48 -6.29
N ARG A 85 11.34 12.62 -7.52
CA ARG A 85 12.31 13.68 -7.90
C ARG A 85 11.69 15.07 -7.89
N LEU A 86 10.41 15.18 -8.22
CA LEU A 86 9.69 16.46 -8.26
C LEU A 86 9.07 16.85 -6.93
N SER A 87 8.81 15.88 -6.05
CA SER A 87 8.21 16.11 -4.74
C SER A 87 9.15 16.87 -3.83
N ARG A 88 8.57 17.81 -3.08
CA ARG A 88 9.23 18.52 -1.96
C ARG A 88 8.83 17.94 -0.60
N GLU A 89 8.05 16.87 -0.59
CA GLU A 89 7.67 16.18 0.63
C GLU A 89 8.89 15.50 1.26
N SER A 90 8.90 15.45 2.59
CA SER A 90 9.82 14.64 3.38
C SER A 90 9.78 13.17 2.92
N VAL A 91 10.94 12.52 3.03
CA VAL A 91 11.09 11.09 2.70
C VAL A 91 10.27 10.23 3.66
N HIS A 92 10.31 10.59 4.94
CA HIS A 92 9.57 9.96 6.02
C HIS A 92 9.29 10.99 7.13
N ASP A 93 8.24 10.74 7.90
CA ASP A 93 7.81 11.57 9.03
C ASP A 93 7.47 10.68 10.23
N GLU A 94 7.85 11.11 11.42
CA GLU A 94 7.46 10.45 12.66
C GLU A 94 6.09 10.96 13.12
N VAL A 95 5.13 10.05 13.30
CA VAL A 95 3.75 10.40 13.69
C VAL A 95 3.54 10.28 15.20
N ALA A 96 4.27 9.37 15.83
CA ALA A 96 4.33 9.14 17.26
C ALA A 96 5.68 8.49 17.59
N PRO A 97 6.15 8.50 18.85
CA PRO A 97 7.44 7.93 19.22
C PRO A 97 7.64 6.51 18.67
N GLY A 98 8.61 6.36 17.77
CA GLY A 98 8.95 5.09 17.12
C GLY A 98 7.99 4.61 16.02
N ILE A 99 7.04 5.44 15.58
CA ILE A 99 6.12 5.14 14.46
C ILE A 99 6.39 6.14 13.34
N VAL A 100 7.04 5.65 12.29
CA VAL A 100 7.49 6.44 11.15
C VAL A 100 6.72 6.03 9.91
N ILE A 101 6.33 7.00 9.09
CA ILE A 101 5.59 6.77 7.84
C ILE A 101 6.28 7.45 6.67
N GLY A 102 6.08 6.96 5.45
CA GLY A 102 6.60 7.65 4.29
C GLY A 102 6.30 7.00 2.94
N ARG A 103 6.95 7.53 1.91
CA ARG A 103 6.95 6.95 0.55
C ARG A 103 7.80 5.69 0.52
N ARG A 104 7.71 4.90 -0.54
CA ARG A 104 8.68 3.83 -0.78
C ARG A 104 10.11 4.40 -0.74
N LEU A 105 11.07 3.63 -0.25
CA LEU A 105 12.45 4.07 -0.10
C LEU A 105 13.36 3.46 -1.17
N LEU A 106 14.43 4.16 -1.51
CA LEU A 106 15.57 3.56 -2.19
C LEU A 106 16.48 2.83 -1.19
N ALA A 107 17.38 2.02 -1.73
CA ALA A 107 18.47 1.45 -0.95
C ALA A 107 19.25 2.58 -0.24
N GLY A 108 19.48 2.43 1.06
CA GLY A 108 20.19 3.41 1.89
C GLY A 108 19.34 4.58 2.41
N GLU A 109 18.06 4.70 2.03
CA GLU A 109 17.16 5.74 2.57
C GLU A 109 16.41 5.27 3.84
N LEU A 110 16.59 4.01 4.26
CA LEU A 110 15.93 3.46 5.45
C LEU A 110 16.38 4.22 6.72
N PRO A 111 15.45 4.69 7.57
CA PRO A 111 15.83 5.36 8.82
C PRO A 111 16.71 4.47 9.69
N VAL A 112 17.75 5.05 10.27
CA VAL A 112 18.73 4.32 11.08
C VAL A 112 18.02 3.68 12.28
N GLY A 113 18.34 2.42 12.55
CA GLY A 113 17.77 1.66 13.66
C GLY A 113 16.36 1.14 13.40
N THR A 114 15.77 1.31 12.21
CA THR A 114 14.47 0.71 11.86
C THR A 114 14.50 -0.80 12.11
N ARG A 115 13.60 -1.28 13.00
CA ARG A 115 13.47 -2.70 13.33
C ARG A 115 12.37 -3.37 12.53
N THR A 116 11.30 -2.63 12.25
CA THR A 116 10.11 -3.14 11.56
C THR A 116 9.79 -2.33 10.32
N VAL A 117 9.49 -3.00 9.21
CA VAL A 117 8.99 -2.39 7.97
C VAL A 117 7.67 -3.04 7.58
N VAL A 118 6.65 -2.22 7.36
CA VAL A 118 5.33 -2.59 6.83
C VAL A 118 5.21 -2.06 5.39
N ASP A 119 5.37 -2.96 4.42
CA ASP A 119 5.23 -2.68 2.99
C ASP A 119 3.80 -2.95 2.51
N LEU A 120 3.11 -1.90 2.06
CA LEU A 120 1.73 -1.96 1.57
C LEU A 120 1.63 -2.02 0.05
N THR A 121 2.77 -2.08 -0.66
CA THR A 121 2.80 -2.06 -2.12
C THR A 121 2.52 -3.43 -2.72
N SER A 122 1.74 -3.43 -3.79
CA SER A 122 1.57 -4.61 -4.65
C SER A 122 2.56 -4.57 -5.81
N GLU A 123 2.95 -3.36 -6.22
CA GLU A 123 3.51 -3.03 -7.52
C GLU A 123 5.03 -2.76 -7.50
N PHE A 124 5.69 -2.88 -6.34
CA PHE A 124 7.12 -2.65 -6.19
C PHE A 124 7.86 -3.85 -5.63
N ILE A 125 9.14 -4.01 -5.98
CA ILE A 125 10.07 -4.94 -5.33
C ILE A 125 10.87 -4.15 -4.29
N GLU A 126 11.01 -4.67 -3.07
CA GLU A 126 11.77 -3.97 -2.03
C GLU A 126 13.28 -4.24 -2.12
N PRO A 127 14.15 -3.22 -1.93
CA PRO A 127 15.60 -3.40 -1.85
C PRO A 127 16.00 -4.36 -0.72
N GLU A 128 17.12 -5.05 -0.90
CA GLU A 128 17.59 -6.03 0.09
C GLU A 128 17.80 -5.47 1.49
N GLY A 129 18.45 -4.32 1.63
CA GLY A 129 18.67 -3.70 2.93
C GLY A 129 17.39 -3.30 3.68
N ILE A 130 16.25 -3.18 2.98
CA ILE A 130 14.95 -2.93 3.59
C ILE A 130 14.27 -4.25 3.97
N ARG A 131 14.40 -5.27 3.12
CA ARG A 131 13.85 -6.61 3.38
C ARG A 131 14.59 -7.35 4.50
N SER A 132 15.82 -6.96 4.82
CA SER A 132 16.69 -7.60 5.81
C SER A 132 16.56 -7.03 7.22
N VAL A 133 15.61 -6.12 7.47
CA VAL A 133 15.31 -5.67 8.84
C VAL A 133 14.79 -6.86 9.67
N GLU A 134 14.81 -6.70 11.00
CA GLU A 134 14.37 -7.74 11.94
C GLU A 134 12.95 -8.23 11.64
N HIS A 135 12.04 -7.31 11.34
CA HIS A 135 10.65 -7.62 10.98
C HIS A 135 10.24 -6.91 9.69
N TYR A 136 10.41 -7.59 8.57
CA TYR A 136 9.81 -7.18 7.30
C TYR A 136 8.46 -7.88 7.12
N VAL A 137 7.38 -7.11 7.03
CA VAL A 137 6.04 -7.60 6.74
C VAL A 137 5.47 -6.91 5.52
N CYS A 138 4.87 -7.69 4.62
CA CYS A 138 4.27 -7.18 3.40
C CYS A 138 2.79 -7.57 3.34
N LEU A 139 1.93 -6.56 3.18
CA LEU A 139 0.51 -6.74 2.86
C LEU A 139 0.21 -5.98 1.57
N PRO A 140 0.22 -6.66 0.41
CA PRO A 140 -0.11 -6.04 -0.86
C PRO A 140 -1.53 -5.43 -0.84
N ILE A 141 -1.63 -4.12 -1.04
CA ILE A 141 -2.90 -3.41 -1.20
C ILE A 141 -2.87 -2.63 -2.53
N LEU A 142 -3.92 -2.77 -3.34
CA LEU A 142 -4.07 -1.99 -4.57
C LEU A 142 -4.26 -0.51 -4.25
N ASP A 143 -3.84 0.36 -5.16
CA ASP A 143 -3.91 1.79 -4.91
C ASP A 143 -5.36 2.29 -4.79
N ALA A 144 -5.59 3.23 -3.86
CA ALA A 144 -6.90 3.75 -3.50
C ALA A 144 -7.97 2.72 -3.08
N THR A 145 -7.61 1.44 -2.90
CA THR A 145 -8.49 0.42 -2.31
C THR A 145 -8.11 0.15 -0.86
N ALA A 146 -8.91 -0.68 -0.20
CA ALA A 146 -8.65 -1.18 1.14
C ALA A 146 -9.13 -2.64 1.24
N PRO A 147 -8.45 -3.50 2.02
CA PRO A 147 -8.99 -4.77 2.46
C PRO A 147 -10.27 -4.57 3.30
N SER A 148 -11.00 -5.65 3.57
CA SER A 148 -12.06 -5.60 4.58
C SER A 148 -11.45 -5.29 5.96
N ALA A 149 -12.26 -4.68 6.84
CA ALA A 149 -11.81 -4.33 8.18
C ALA A 149 -11.41 -5.58 8.98
N GLU A 150 -12.10 -6.71 8.79
CA GLU A 150 -11.81 -7.98 9.47
C GLU A 150 -10.44 -8.51 9.07
N ARG A 151 -10.13 -8.50 7.76
CA ARG A 151 -8.85 -8.96 7.25
C ARG A 151 -7.72 -8.05 7.70
N LEU A 152 -7.96 -6.73 7.73
CA LEU A 152 -6.92 -5.78 8.13
C LEU A 152 -6.71 -5.77 9.65
N ALA A 153 -7.75 -6.01 10.46
CA ALA A 153 -7.66 -5.95 11.92
C ALA A 153 -6.60 -6.89 12.50
N SER A 154 -6.58 -8.17 12.08
CA SER A 154 -5.60 -9.13 12.59
C SER A 154 -4.16 -8.74 12.26
N HIS A 155 -3.93 -8.15 11.09
CA HIS A 155 -2.64 -7.59 10.72
C HIS A 155 -2.28 -6.39 11.60
N ILE A 156 -3.20 -5.46 11.80
CA ILE A 156 -2.97 -4.27 12.64
C ILE A 156 -2.68 -4.65 14.09
N GLU A 157 -3.46 -5.56 14.68
CA GLU A 157 -3.25 -6.09 16.03
C GLU A 157 -1.87 -6.74 16.15
N SER A 158 -1.46 -7.54 15.16
CA SER A 158 -0.12 -8.14 15.12
C SER A 158 1.00 -7.10 14.94
N TRP A 159 0.84 -6.11 14.07
CA TRP A 159 1.87 -5.10 13.82
C TRP A 159 2.00 -4.09 14.95
N ALA A 160 0.92 -3.85 15.69
CA ALA A 160 0.92 -2.99 16.86
C ALA A 160 1.89 -3.49 17.93
N THR A 161 2.13 -4.80 18.04
CA THR A 161 3.05 -5.39 19.02
C THR A 161 4.49 -5.49 18.52
N LEU A 162 4.76 -5.20 17.24
CA LEU A 162 6.10 -5.28 16.68
C LEU A 162 7.04 -4.19 17.21
N PRO A 163 8.36 -4.46 17.30
CA PRO A 163 9.35 -3.49 17.78
C PRO A 163 9.39 -2.20 16.97
N THR A 164 9.67 -1.09 17.66
CA THR A 164 9.95 0.22 17.08
C THR A 164 11.47 0.47 16.96
N PRO A 165 11.94 1.36 16.08
CA PRO A 165 11.17 2.13 15.09
C PRO A 165 10.49 1.26 14.03
N LEU A 166 9.19 1.52 13.85
CA LEU A 166 8.31 0.83 12.91
C LEU A 166 8.02 1.78 11.74
N TYR A 167 8.36 1.34 10.53
CA TYR A 167 8.23 2.12 9.31
C TYR A 167 7.09 1.59 8.44
N ILE A 168 6.07 2.42 8.17
CA ILE A 168 4.91 2.06 7.35
C ILE A 168 4.96 2.83 6.04
N HIS A 169 4.93 2.13 4.90
CA HIS A 169 4.95 2.80 3.61
C HIS A 169 4.04 2.16 2.55
N CYS A 170 3.75 2.94 1.53
CA CYS A 170 3.23 2.50 0.25
C CYS A 170 4.10 3.12 -0.85
N ALA A 171 3.56 3.40 -2.04
CA ALA A 171 4.32 4.09 -3.09
C ALA A 171 4.71 5.52 -2.67
N GLN A 172 3.72 6.37 -2.36
CA GLN A 172 3.90 7.80 -2.07
C GLN A 172 3.80 8.16 -0.58
N GLY A 173 3.37 7.23 0.26
CA GLY A 173 3.18 7.51 1.68
C GLY A 173 1.88 8.26 2.01
N HIS A 174 0.83 8.07 1.19
CA HIS A 174 -0.45 8.78 1.33
C HIS A 174 -1.57 7.83 1.75
N GLY A 175 -2.54 7.51 0.88
CA GLY A 175 -3.79 6.83 1.28
C GLY A 175 -3.62 5.50 2.03
N ARG A 176 -2.89 4.53 1.43
CA ARG A 176 -2.63 3.21 2.05
C ARG A 176 -1.85 3.36 3.37
N THR A 177 -0.76 4.12 3.34
CA THR A 177 0.08 4.41 4.51
C THR A 177 -0.71 5.07 5.62
N GLY A 178 -1.49 6.10 5.30
CA GLY A 178 -2.23 6.87 6.28
C GLY A 178 -3.35 6.07 6.95
N MET A 179 -4.07 5.25 6.18
CA MET A 179 -5.06 4.32 6.71
C MET A 179 -4.42 3.34 7.71
N VAL A 180 -3.32 2.67 7.32
CA VAL A 180 -2.67 1.67 8.18
C VAL A 180 -2.01 2.32 9.38
N ALA A 181 -1.34 3.47 9.23
CA ALA A 181 -0.74 4.19 10.33
C ALA A 181 -1.78 4.65 11.36
N ALA A 182 -2.91 5.21 10.90
CA ALA A 182 -4.01 5.58 11.79
C ALA A 182 -4.56 4.36 12.55
N ALA A 183 -4.73 3.23 11.87
CA ALA A 183 -5.16 2.00 12.52
C ALA A 183 -4.15 1.47 13.55
N VAL A 184 -2.84 1.52 13.27
CA VAL A 184 -1.77 1.16 14.22
C VAL A 184 -1.77 2.11 15.43
N LEU A 185 -2.00 3.41 15.24
CA LEU A 185 -2.11 4.35 16.36
C LEU A 185 -3.27 3.98 17.29
N MET A 186 -4.43 3.62 16.74
CA MET A 186 -5.57 3.16 17.56
C MET A 186 -5.23 1.86 18.30
N ALA A 187 -4.68 0.87 17.61
CA ALA A 187 -4.32 -0.42 18.22
C ALA A 187 -3.22 -0.34 19.28
N ARG A 188 -2.43 0.75 19.31
CA ARG A 188 -1.45 1.04 20.35
C ARG A 188 -1.98 1.95 21.47
N GLY A 189 -3.28 2.25 21.49
CA GLY A 189 -3.88 3.19 22.45
C GLY A 189 -3.41 4.64 22.29
N LEU A 190 -2.78 4.99 21.16
CA LEU A 190 -2.24 6.33 20.90
C LEU A 190 -3.28 7.27 20.29
N ALA A 191 -4.44 6.76 19.87
CA ALA A 191 -5.56 7.56 19.42
C ALA A 191 -6.89 6.88 19.78
N PRO A 192 -7.87 7.62 20.32
CA PRO A 192 -9.11 7.03 20.83
C PRO A 192 -10.13 6.73 19.73
N ASP A 193 -9.94 7.24 18.50
CA ASP A 193 -10.84 7.02 17.37
C ASP A 193 -10.15 7.26 16.02
N ALA A 194 -10.80 6.82 14.95
CA ALA A 194 -10.30 6.90 13.57
C ALA A 194 -10.02 8.35 13.13
N LYS A 195 -10.87 9.29 13.54
CA LYS A 195 -10.77 10.70 13.16
C LYS A 195 -9.54 11.35 13.80
N GLN A 196 -9.31 11.12 15.09
CA GLN A 196 -8.15 11.62 15.82
C GLN A 196 -6.86 10.95 15.36
N ALA A 197 -6.89 9.65 15.10
CA ALA A 197 -5.76 8.92 14.55
C ALA A 197 -5.34 9.47 13.19
N LEU A 198 -6.30 9.64 12.27
CA LEU A 198 -6.03 10.21 10.96
C LEU A 198 -5.58 11.67 11.04
N SER A 199 -6.16 12.47 11.94
CA SER A 199 -5.74 13.85 12.18
C SER A 199 -4.27 13.94 12.60
N ARG A 200 -3.81 13.05 13.50
CA ARG A 200 -2.39 12.99 13.91
C ARG A 200 -1.48 12.63 12.74
N VAL A 201 -1.85 11.62 11.96
CA VAL A 201 -1.12 11.22 10.75
C VAL A 201 -1.02 12.39 9.75
N GLN A 202 -2.12 13.11 9.51
CA GLN A 202 -2.15 14.24 8.58
C GLN A 202 -1.36 15.46 9.09
N LYS A 203 -1.28 15.67 10.40
CA LYS A 203 -0.43 16.71 10.99
C LYS A 203 1.05 16.43 10.73
N ALA A 204 1.48 15.17 10.90
CA ALA A 204 2.85 14.77 10.62
C ALA A 204 3.15 14.76 9.11
N ARG A 205 2.21 14.28 8.29
CA ARG A 205 2.36 14.18 6.83
C ARG A 205 1.13 14.74 6.09
N PRO A 206 1.12 16.06 5.76
CA PRO A 206 -0.03 16.74 5.17
C PRO A 206 -0.54 16.16 3.83
N GLY A 207 0.31 15.45 3.09
CA GLY A 207 -0.04 14.77 1.83
C GLY A 207 -0.99 13.58 2.01
N VAL A 208 -1.21 13.10 3.24
CA VAL A 208 -2.10 11.95 3.50
C VAL A 208 -3.56 12.28 3.17
N ARG A 209 -4.06 11.60 2.13
CA ARG A 209 -5.46 11.63 1.68
C ARG A 209 -5.96 10.21 1.47
N LEU A 210 -7.02 9.84 2.19
CA LEU A 210 -7.65 8.52 2.05
C LEU A 210 -8.69 8.57 0.93
N SER A 211 -8.79 7.46 0.20
CA SER A 211 -9.98 7.23 -0.64
C SER A 211 -11.20 6.96 0.23
N ALA A 212 -12.41 7.06 -0.35
CA ALA A 212 -13.64 6.72 0.37
C ALA A 212 -13.64 5.28 0.92
N ALA A 213 -13.04 4.33 0.18
CA ALA A 213 -12.93 2.94 0.63
C ALA A 213 -11.98 2.82 1.82
N GLN A 214 -10.85 3.53 1.80
CA GLN A 214 -9.88 3.54 2.89
C GLN A 214 -10.44 4.21 4.15
N GLY A 215 -11.18 5.31 4.00
CA GLY A 215 -11.89 5.95 5.10
C GLY A 215 -12.91 5.02 5.75
N ALA A 216 -13.78 4.39 4.94
CA ALA A 216 -14.77 3.45 5.44
C ALA A 216 -14.15 2.25 6.17
N THR A 217 -13.06 1.67 5.64
CA THR A 217 -12.32 0.60 6.33
C THR A 217 -11.71 1.09 7.64
N LEU A 218 -11.13 2.30 7.69
CA LEU A 218 -10.56 2.87 8.91
C LEU A 218 -11.62 3.09 10.00
N ASP A 219 -12.78 3.61 9.63
CA ASP A 219 -13.90 3.81 10.57
C ASP A 219 -14.40 2.47 11.15
N ALA A 220 -14.56 1.46 10.28
CA ALA A 220 -14.94 0.11 10.69
C ALA A 220 -13.88 -0.55 11.61
N LEU A 221 -12.60 -0.32 11.34
CA LEU A 221 -11.50 -0.77 12.21
C LEU A 221 -11.55 -0.11 13.59
N GLY A 222 -11.75 1.22 13.65
CA GLY A 222 -11.87 1.93 14.92
C GLY A 222 -12.98 1.35 15.79
N ALA A 223 -14.15 1.09 15.20
CA ALA A 223 -15.26 0.46 15.91
C ALA A 223 -14.92 -0.95 16.43
N ARG A 224 -14.04 -1.70 15.77
CA ARG A 224 -13.63 -3.05 16.20
C ARG A 224 -12.55 -3.01 17.27
N LEU A 225 -11.45 -2.30 17.02
CA LEU A 225 -10.26 -2.30 17.88
C LEU A 225 -10.58 -1.77 19.30
N LEU A 226 -11.42 -0.74 19.38
CA LEU A 226 -11.83 -0.15 20.66
C LEU A 226 -12.79 -1.06 21.46
N ARG A 227 -13.54 -1.94 20.79
CA ARG A 227 -14.40 -2.93 21.48
C ARG A 227 -13.56 -4.00 22.17
N THR A 228 -12.46 -4.44 21.57
CA THR A 228 -11.56 -5.43 22.16
C THR A 228 -10.87 -4.90 23.43
N GLU A 229 -10.48 -3.62 23.46
CA GLU A 229 -9.90 -3.00 24.67
C GLU A 229 -10.93 -2.90 25.82
N HIS A 230 -12.18 -2.53 25.50
CA HIS A 230 -13.25 -2.40 26.50
C HIS A 230 -13.65 -3.73 27.13
N ASP A 231 -13.63 -4.82 26.36
CA ASP A 231 -13.94 -6.16 26.84
C ASP A 231 -12.81 -6.73 27.72
N THR A 232 -11.56 -6.52 27.31
CA THR A 232 -10.39 -6.92 28.10
C THR A 232 -10.34 -6.18 29.45
N THR A 233 -10.64 -4.88 29.47
CA THR A 233 -10.64 -4.08 30.71
C THR A 233 -11.77 -4.48 31.66
N ARG A 234 -12.93 -4.92 31.13
CA ARG A 234 -14.05 -5.42 31.96
C ARG A 234 -13.79 -6.79 32.58
N VAL A 235 -13.07 -7.67 31.89
CA VAL A 235 -12.79 -9.03 32.37
C VAL A 235 -11.71 -9.07 33.46
N TYR A 236 -10.75 -8.15 33.44
CA TYR A 236 -9.64 -8.10 34.42
C TYR A 236 -9.74 -6.95 35.44
N GLY A 237 -10.84 -6.19 35.42
CA GLY A 237 -11.07 -5.02 36.28
C GLY A 237 -12.07 -5.22 37.41
N ALA A 238 -12.36 -6.47 37.81
CA ALA A 238 -13.23 -6.83 38.93
C ALA A 238 -12.47 -7.52 40.05
#